data_AF-A0AB34J0N9-F1
#
_entry.id   AF-A0AB34J0N9-F1
#
_cell.length_a   1.000
_cell.length_b   1.000
_cell.length_c   1.000
_cell.angle_alpha   90.00
_cell.angle_beta   90.00
_cell.angle_gamma   90.00
#
_symmetry.space_group_name_H-M   'P 1'
#
loop_
_entity.id
_entity.type
_entity.pdbx_description
1 polymer ?
#
loop_
_entity_poly.entity_id
_entity_poly.type
_entity_poly.pdbx_seq_one_letter_code
_entity_poly.pdbx_strand_id
1 'polypeptide(L)'
;MFDDDFCLPDDVLATGIDLTSLAERENKPMAPASRRAPPPGKGTCGSTPARTGSAPANGSCVQLDSHSDDACGGGASKASRMAWGSLRPATSSDMKGRGQRRKGLQAPPPKFTHLVVLDFEWTADKGRGMHPCAEITQFPSVLVEVNGRSSRVLDEFDTFCQPRFNPTLSRFSIQLTGITQLDVDAAPLIEEVLPRYLGWLQSHGLVTESGERVGSWSFVTWSDADIGGTLSTELWQKGMKIPQCFDRWIDLKLLYARHYRMEPSGGLRACVERIGLFFEGREHNGLVDSRNTALIALHMARGSMTYGAYTFCRGTSGLDKNGFTYGSRAAKRLDEAVPVPERKKPAHSARLLAQNVRGLWAASVQKAQSIRLDL
;
A
#
# COMPACT_ATOMS: atom_id res chain seq x y z
N MET A 1 3.64 -0.99 62.89
CA MET A 1 2.35 -1.60 63.33
C MET A 1 1.51 -1.97 62.11
N PHE A 2 1.75 -3.10 61.44
CA PHE A 2 2.72 -4.15 61.78
C PHE A 2 4.12 -3.84 61.24
N ASP A 3 5.07 -4.65 61.67
CA ASP A 3 6.52 -4.50 61.48
C ASP A 3 7.06 -5.89 61.09
N ASP A 4 8.38 -6.07 61.12
CA ASP A 4 9.14 -7.26 60.74
C ASP A 4 9.11 -7.62 59.23
N ASP A 5 10.16 -8.08 58.57
CA ASP A 5 11.61 -7.92 58.63
C ASP A 5 12.14 -9.00 57.67
N PHE A 6 13.00 -8.66 56.72
CA PHE A 6 13.85 -9.67 56.07
C PHE A 6 15.15 -9.05 55.57
N CYS A 7 16.27 -9.52 56.10
CA CYS A 7 17.59 -8.99 55.77
C CYS A 7 18.04 -9.38 54.35
N LEU A 8 18.76 -8.47 53.71
CA LEU A 8 19.70 -8.80 52.63
C LEU A 8 21.07 -9.12 53.26
N PRO A 9 21.87 -10.05 52.68
CA PRO A 9 23.29 -10.17 52.98
C PRO A 9 24.13 -9.14 52.19
N ASP A 10 25.26 -8.74 52.77
CA ASP A 10 26.24 -7.80 52.19
C ASP A 10 27.22 -8.44 51.19
N ASP A 11 28.20 -7.63 50.75
CA ASP A 11 29.42 -7.94 49.97
C ASP A 11 29.24 -8.17 48.44
N VAL A 12 30.08 -7.62 47.53
CA VAL A 12 31.21 -6.68 47.71
C VAL A 12 31.51 -5.86 46.43
N LEU A 13 32.25 -4.76 46.63
CA LEU A 13 33.05 -3.91 45.70
C LEU A 13 33.48 -4.49 44.33
N ALA A 14 33.81 -3.71 43.28
CA ALA A 14 33.56 -2.30 42.92
C ALA A 14 34.16 -2.01 41.51
N THR A 15 33.57 -1.10 40.73
CA THR A 15 34.23 -0.42 39.60
C THR A 15 33.75 1.03 39.50
N GLY A 16 34.61 2.00 39.82
CA GLY A 16 34.29 3.43 39.73
C GLY A 16 34.58 4.01 38.34
N ILE A 17 33.74 4.95 37.90
CA ILE A 17 34.04 5.89 36.81
C ILE A 17 33.74 7.29 37.33
N ASP A 18 34.70 8.20 37.16
CA ASP A 18 34.62 9.60 37.58
C ASP A 18 33.83 10.44 36.56
N LEU A 19 33.14 11.49 37.03
CA LEU A 19 32.19 12.30 36.26
C LEU A 19 32.54 13.81 36.19
N THR A 20 33.74 14.23 36.60
CA THR A 20 34.13 15.65 36.56
C THR A 20 34.93 16.06 35.32
N SER A 21 34.31 16.07 34.12
CA SER A 21 34.87 16.76 32.94
C SER A 21 33.84 17.25 31.90
N LEU A 22 32.78 17.95 32.33
CA LEU A 22 31.80 18.59 31.45
C LEU A 22 31.64 20.10 31.71
N ALA A 23 32.73 20.82 31.53
CA ALA A 23 32.77 22.28 31.32
C ALA A 23 33.86 22.61 30.29
N GLU A 24 33.79 23.80 29.70
CA GLU A 24 34.72 24.34 28.68
C GLU A 24 34.76 23.61 27.31
N ARG A 25 33.92 24.06 26.37
CA ARG A 25 34.32 24.47 25.00
C ARG A 25 33.15 25.00 24.17
N GLU A 26 32.87 26.29 24.32
CA GLU A 26 32.12 27.06 23.33
C GLU A 26 33.03 28.01 22.54
N ASN A 27 32.49 28.51 21.42
CA ASN A 27 32.92 29.71 20.69
C ASN A 27 34.33 29.74 20.06
N LYS A 28 34.37 29.39 18.75
CA LYS A 28 35.22 30.09 17.79
C LYS A 28 34.51 30.21 16.43
N PRO A 29 34.40 31.42 15.82
CA PRO A 29 33.60 31.63 14.62
C PRO A 29 34.28 31.11 13.34
N MET A 30 33.48 30.74 12.34
CA MET A 30 33.94 30.19 11.05
C MET A 30 33.77 31.22 9.92
N ALA A 31 34.82 31.40 9.11
CA ALA A 31 34.86 32.37 8.01
C ALA A 31 34.14 31.87 6.73
N PRO A 32 33.65 32.77 5.84
CA PRO A 32 32.86 32.39 4.67
C PRO A 32 33.72 31.79 3.53
N ALA A 33 33.24 30.70 2.93
CA ALA A 33 33.87 30.08 1.75
C ALA A 33 33.51 30.83 0.45
N SER A 34 34.47 30.96 -0.46
CA SER A 34 34.32 31.69 -1.72
C SER A 34 33.71 30.83 -2.85
N ARG A 35 33.08 31.50 -3.82
CA ARG A 35 32.48 30.85 -5.00
C ARG A 35 33.56 30.33 -5.96
N ARG A 36 33.31 29.18 -6.60
CA ARG A 36 33.98 28.76 -7.86
C ARG A 36 32.96 28.52 -8.96
N ALA A 37 33.38 28.75 -10.21
CA ALA A 37 32.55 28.68 -11.41
C ALA A 37 32.52 27.27 -12.03
N PRO A 38 31.48 26.93 -12.83
CA PRO A 38 31.37 25.63 -13.52
C PRO A 38 32.22 25.56 -14.81
N PRO A 39 32.69 24.37 -15.21
CA PRO A 39 33.27 24.12 -16.54
C PRO A 39 32.19 23.98 -17.64
N PRO A 40 32.53 24.17 -18.93
CA PRO A 40 31.58 24.21 -20.05
C PRO A 40 31.23 22.83 -20.64
N GLY A 41 30.08 22.76 -21.33
CA GLY A 41 29.56 21.53 -21.95
C GLY A 41 29.86 21.36 -23.44
N LYS A 42 29.59 20.13 -23.93
CA LYS A 42 29.45 19.69 -25.33
C LYS A 42 28.41 18.54 -25.32
N GLY A 43 27.65 18.22 -26.36
CA GLY A 43 27.45 18.83 -27.68
C GLY A 43 26.42 17.98 -28.46
N THR A 44 25.64 18.57 -29.37
CA THR A 44 24.44 17.92 -29.97
C THR A 44 24.67 17.38 -31.40
N CYS A 45 24.37 16.10 -31.63
CA CYS A 45 24.06 15.47 -32.93
C CYS A 45 23.56 14.03 -32.69
N GLY A 46 22.67 13.38 -33.46
CA GLY A 46 21.79 13.87 -34.54
C GLY A 46 21.32 12.74 -35.48
N SER A 47 20.09 12.84 -36.00
CA SER A 47 19.49 12.12 -37.15
C SER A 47 19.42 10.57 -37.20
N THR A 48 18.23 10.06 -37.55
CA THR A 48 17.98 8.73 -38.14
C THR A 48 18.17 8.76 -39.68
N PRO A 49 18.14 7.59 -40.36
CA PRO A 49 16.92 7.22 -41.09
C PRO A 49 16.57 5.71 -41.02
N ALA A 50 15.66 5.20 -41.87
CA ALA A 50 14.93 3.92 -41.68
C ALA A 50 14.66 3.11 -42.99
N ARG A 51 13.85 2.03 -42.88
CA ARG A 51 13.44 1.03 -43.92
C ARG A 51 14.52 -0.03 -44.21
N THR A 52 14.27 -1.27 -44.67
CA THR A 52 13.08 -2.13 -45.01
C THR A 52 13.30 -3.55 -44.39
N GLY A 53 12.41 -4.54 -44.33
CA GLY A 53 11.04 -4.78 -44.83
C GLY A 53 10.82 -6.28 -45.11
N SER A 54 9.60 -6.68 -45.53
CA SER A 54 9.22 -7.99 -46.11
C SER A 54 9.14 -9.25 -45.21
N ALA A 55 8.03 -9.99 -45.36
CA ALA A 55 7.89 -11.42 -45.03
C ALA A 55 7.94 -12.26 -46.33
N PRO A 56 7.85 -13.60 -46.26
CA PRO A 56 6.56 -14.24 -46.57
C PRO A 56 6.23 -15.48 -45.68
N ALA A 57 5.11 -16.15 -45.97
CA ALA A 57 4.60 -17.34 -45.28
C ALA A 57 4.49 -18.56 -46.21
N ASN A 58 4.26 -19.77 -45.67
CA ASN A 58 3.42 -20.81 -46.28
C ASN A 58 3.23 -22.08 -45.43
N GLY A 59 2.13 -22.80 -45.68
CA GLY A 59 1.89 -24.20 -45.29
C GLY A 59 1.27 -24.44 -43.90
N SER A 60 0.39 -25.43 -43.70
CA SER A 60 -0.34 -26.27 -44.67
C SER A 60 -1.65 -26.82 -44.05
N CYS A 61 -2.52 -27.41 -44.88
CA CYS A 61 -3.82 -27.98 -44.48
C CYS A 61 -3.79 -29.50 -44.55
N VAL A 62 -4.48 -30.18 -43.61
CA VAL A 62 -4.92 -31.59 -43.70
C VAL A 62 -6.34 -31.68 -43.08
N GLN A 63 -7.15 -32.65 -43.52
CA GLN A 63 -8.61 -32.68 -43.37
C GLN A 63 -9.14 -34.12 -43.23
N LEU A 64 -10.37 -34.28 -42.71
CA LEU A 64 -11.17 -35.54 -42.60
C LEU A 64 -10.63 -36.53 -41.54
N ASP A 65 -11.37 -37.49 -40.98
CA ASP A 65 -12.73 -38.06 -41.20
C ASP A 65 -13.40 -38.36 -39.81
N SER A 66 -14.40 -39.25 -39.66
CA SER A 66 -15.86 -39.02 -39.81
C SER A 66 -16.66 -40.13 -39.08
N HIS A 67 -17.91 -40.44 -39.47
CA HIS A 67 -18.92 -41.31 -38.79
C HIS A 67 -19.49 -40.69 -37.48
N SER A 68 -20.79 -40.54 -37.18
CA SER A 68 -22.09 -41.15 -37.57
C SER A 68 -22.52 -42.35 -36.69
N ASP A 69 -23.78 -42.54 -36.26
CA ASP A 69 -25.09 -41.93 -36.65
C ASP A 69 -26.12 -41.69 -35.51
N ASP A 70 -27.01 -40.70 -35.77
CA ASP A 70 -28.31 -40.29 -35.16
C ASP A 70 -28.38 -40.28 -33.58
N ALA A 71 -29.47 -40.28 -32.80
CA ALA A 71 -30.93 -40.19 -32.96
C ALA A 71 -31.57 -39.58 -31.67
N CYS A 72 -32.71 -38.88 -31.62
CA CYS A 72 -33.53 -38.06 -32.54
C CYS A 72 -34.43 -37.18 -31.61
N GLY A 73 -35.29 -36.21 -31.97
CA GLY A 73 -35.80 -35.61 -33.22
C GLY A 73 -36.87 -34.54 -32.87
N GLY A 74 -37.57 -33.93 -33.85
CA GLY A 74 -38.66 -32.95 -33.64
C GLY A 74 -38.21 -31.49 -33.59
N GLY A 75 -38.63 -30.66 -34.57
CA GLY A 75 -38.07 -29.32 -34.78
C GLY A 75 -39.08 -28.17 -34.92
N ALA A 76 -38.56 -26.94 -34.84
CA ALA A 76 -39.21 -25.69 -35.24
C ALA A 76 -38.15 -24.71 -35.78
N SER A 77 -38.53 -23.80 -36.68
CA SER A 77 -37.57 -23.09 -37.54
C SER A 77 -37.17 -21.68 -37.07
N LYS A 78 -35.87 -21.38 -37.29
CA LYS A 78 -35.21 -20.07 -37.46
C LYS A 78 -35.86 -18.82 -36.83
N ALA A 79 -35.20 -18.26 -35.82
CA ALA A 79 -35.15 -16.81 -35.60
C ALA A 79 -33.75 -16.36 -35.15
N SER A 80 -33.03 -15.61 -35.99
CA SER A 80 -31.73 -15.02 -35.63
C SER A 80 -31.93 -13.68 -34.93
N ARG A 81 -31.46 -13.56 -33.69
CA ARG A 81 -31.19 -12.28 -33.01
C ARG A 81 -30.02 -12.41 -32.03
N MET A 82 -28.87 -11.82 -32.37
CA MET A 82 -27.88 -11.42 -31.36
C MET A 82 -28.27 -10.07 -30.75
N ALA A 83 -28.60 -10.05 -29.46
CA ALA A 83 -28.41 -8.91 -28.57
C ALA A 83 -28.63 -9.36 -27.11
N TRP A 84 -27.71 -8.99 -26.22
CA TRP A 84 -27.81 -8.92 -24.75
C TRP A 84 -28.88 -9.81 -24.07
N GLY A 85 -28.41 -10.84 -23.35
CA GLY A 85 -29.24 -11.86 -22.71
C GLY A 85 -30.40 -11.30 -21.89
N SER A 86 -31.60 -11.85 -22.14
CA SER A 86 -32.86 -11.37 -21.56
C SER A 86 -32.88 -11.53 -20.04
N LEU A 87 -32.74 -10.41 -19.33
CA LEU A 87 -33.18 -10.31 -17.94
C LEU A 87 -34.71 -10.41 -17.92
N ARG A 88 -35.22 -11.62 -17.65
CA ARG A 88 -36.65 -11.87 -17.52
C ARG A 88 -37.26 -10.93 -16.47
N PRO A 89 -38.51 -10.45 -16.65
CA PRO A 89 -39.20 -9.68 -15.62
C PRO A 89 -39.23 -10.43 -14.27
N ALA A 90 -39.06 -9.69 -13.17
CA ALA A 90 -39.06 -10.27 -11.83
C ALA A 90 -40.42 -10.94 -11.53
N THR A 91 -40.38 -12.23 -11.18
CA THR A 91 -41.61 -13.00 -10.94
C THR A 91 -42.13 -12.79 -9.51
N SER A 92 -43.37 -13.22 -9.26
CA SER A 92 -43.90 -13.28 -7.89
C SER A 92 -43.09 -14.23 -6.98
N SER A 93 -42.37 -15.22 -7.54
CA SER A 93 -41.41 -16.05 -6.81
C SER A 93 -40.07 -15.37 -6.53
N ASP A 94 -39.65 -14.40 -7.36
CA ASP A 94 -38.49 -13.54 -7.07
C ASP A 94 -38.84 -12.47 -6.00
N MET A 95 -40.12 -12.05 -5.92
CA MET A 95 -40.64 -11.12 -4.90
C MET A 95 -41.05 -11.81 -3.57
N LYS A 96 -41.37 -13.11 -3.58
CA LYS A 96 -41.59 -13.90 -2.35
C LYS A 96 -40.28 -13.94 -1.55
N GLY A 97 -40.20 -13.08 -0.55
CA GLY A 97 -38.97 -12.80 0.18
C GLY A 97 -38.27 -14.06 0.70
N ARG A 98 -37.08 -14.35 0.16
CA ARG A 98 -36.22 -15.46 0.60
C ARG A 98 -36.01 -15.37 2.11
N GLY A 99 -36.49 -16.39 2.84
CA GLY A 99 -36.51 -16.45 4.29
C GLY A 99 -35.20 -15.94 4.91
N GLN A 100 -35.30 -14.81 5.62
CA GLN A 100 -34.23 -14.14 6.36
C GLN A 100 -32.86 -13.98 5.64
N ARG A 101 -32.78 -13.89 4.30
CA ARG A 101 -31.52 -13.49 3.61
C ARG A 101 -31.21 -11.98 3.68
N ARG A 102 -31.30 -11.44 4.90
CA ARG A 102 -30.62 -10.22 5.39
C ARG A 102 -29.66 -10.77 6.47
N LYS A 103 -28.33 -10.60 6.43
CA LYS A 103 -27.64 -9.30 6.40
C LYS A 103 -26.17 -9.37 5.92
N GLY A 104 -25.81 -10.12 4.88
CA GLY A 104 -24.41 -10.22 4.42
C GLY A 104 -23.71 -8.85 4.16
N LEU A 105 -24.43 -7.90 3.56
CA LEU A 105 -23.99 -6.50 3.33
C LEU A 105 -24.34 -5.53 4.47
N GLN A 106 -24.93 -6.02 5.58
CA GLN A 106 -25.45 -5.21 6.69
C GLN A 106 -24.94 -5.66 8.07
N ALA A 107 -24.06 -6.67 8.12
CA ALA A 107 -23.23 -6.94 9.28
C ALA A 107 -22.15 -5.85 9.38
N PRO A 108 -21.74 -5.44 10.60
CA PRO A 108 -20.54 -4.62 10.74
C PRO A 108 -19.34 -5.39 10.16
N PRO A 109 -18.34 -4.71 9.57
CA PRO A 109 -17.15 -5.38 9.08
C PRO A 109 -16.41 -6.08 10.25
N PRO A 110 -15.74 -7.21 10.02
CA PRO A 110 -14.97 -7.88 11.06
C PRO A 110 -13.91 -6.94 11.63
N LYS A 111 -13.67 -7.04 12.93
CA LYS A 111 -12.63 -6.28 13.63
C LYS A 111 -11.28 -6.97 13.42
N PHE A 112 -10.20 -6.20 13.33
CA PHE A 112 -8.86 -6.74 13.51
C PHE A 112 -8.65 -7.07 15.00
N THR A 113 -8.12 -8.26 15.27
CA THR A 113 -7.68 -8.69 16.61
C THR A 113 -6.22 -8.35 16.87
N HIS A 114 -5.42 -8.19 15.81
CA HIS A 114 -4.04 -7.74 15.89
C HIS A 114 -3.73 -6.62 14.90
N LEU A 115 -2.75 -5.81 15.23
CA LEU A 115 -2.09 -4.87 14.33
C LEU A 115 -0.58 -5.12 14.42
N VAL A 116 0.11 -5.06 13.29
CA VAL A 116 1.58 -5.07 13.25
C VAL A 116 2.01 -3.69 12.77
N VAL A 117 2.58 -2.90 13.68
CA VAL A 117 2.94 -1.50 13.44
C VAL A 117 4.40 -1.44 13.01
N LEU A 118 4.69 -0.82 11.86
CA LEU A 118 6.05 -0.69 11.33
C LEU A 118 6.32 0.71 10.79
N ASP A 119 7.59 1.10 10.85
CA ASP A 119 8.16 2.35 10.33
C ASP A 119 9.60 1.99 9.88
N PHE A 120 9.91 2.11 8.59
CA PHE A 120 11.20 1.68 8.03
C PHE A 120 12.20 2.83 7.98
N GLU A 121 13.46 2.59 8.35
CA GLU A 121 14.56 3.49 8.00
C GLU A 121 15.19 3.05 6.67
N TRP A 122 15.67 4.01 5.87
CA TRP A 122 16.28 3.75 4.57
C TRP A 122 17.43 4.69 4.22
N THR A 123 18.24 4.29 3.25
CA THR A 123 19.33 5.09 2.68
C THR A 123 18.80 6.43 2.14
N ALA A 124 19.43 7.55 2.53
CA ALA A 124 18.99 8.89 2.14
C ALA A 124 20.17 9.85 1.92
N ASP A 125 20.00 10.90 1.11
CA ASP A 125 20.99 11.96 0.89
C ASP A 125 20.32 13.36 0.85
N LYS A 126 21.08 14.41 1.19
CA LYS A 126 20.56 15.77 1.28
C LYS A 126 20.62 16.49 -0.07
N GLY A 127 19.56 16.31 -0.85
CA GLY A 127 19.37 17.01 -2.13
C GLY A 127 19.81 16.21 -3.36
N ARG A 128 20.07 14.91 -3.19
CA ARG A 128 20.20 13.93 -4.28
C ARG A 128 19.15 12.83 -4.07
N GLY A 129 18.73 12.20 -5.16
CA GLY A 129 17.99 10.94 -5.08
C GLY A 129 18.95 9.77 -4.87
N MET A 130 18.51 8.76 -4.14
CA MET A 130 19.19 7.46 -4.14
C MET A 130 18.94 6.75 -5.46
N HIS A 131 19.96 6.10 -6.02
CA HIS A 131 19.87 5.44 -7.33
C HIS A 131 20.33 3.98 -7.21
N PRO A 132 19.62 3.01 -7.82
CA PRO A 132 18.39 3.14 -8.61
C PRO A 132 17.13 3.37 -7.76
N CYS A 133 17.22 3.18 -6.43
CA CYS A 133 16.21 3.49 -5.42
C CYS A 133 16.89 3.78 -4.07
N ALA A 134 16.09 4.16 -3.07
CA ALA A 134 16.49 3.99 -1.67
C ALA A 134 16.34 2.52 -1.26
N GLU A 135 17.03 2.11 -0.21
CA GLU A 135 17.05 0.74 0.32
C GLU A 135 16.87 0.77 1.84
N ILE A 136 16.09 -0.17 2.38
CA ILE A 136 15.81 -0.29 3.81
C ILE A 136 17.12 -0.59 4.57
N THR A 137 17.35 0.15 5.65
CA THR A 137 18.50 0.01 6.56
C THR A 137 18.09 -0.42 7.97
N GLN A 138 16.82 -0.26 8.36
CA GLN A 138 16.24 -0.88 9.56
C GLN A 138 14.84 -1.42 9.24
N PHE A 139 14.54 -2.64 9.67
CA PHE A 139 13.28 -3.34 9.43
C PHE A 139 12.62 -3.75 10.77
N PRO A 140 11.94 -2.83 11.46
CA PRO A 140 11.33 -3.08 12.77
C PRO A 140 9.81 -3.25 12.68
N SER A 141 9.22 -3.84 13.72
CA SER A 141 7.77 -3.94 13.92
C SER A 141 7.37 -4.16 15.37
N VAL A 142 6.20 -3.66 15.75
CA VAL A 142 5.57 -3.86 17.05
C VAL A 142 4.23 -4.58 16.87
N LEU A 143 4.08 -5.77 17.46
CA LEU A 143 2.83 -6.53 17.46
C LEU A 143 1.90 -6.05 18.58
N VAL A 144 0.66 -5.72 18.22
CA VAL A 144 -0.36 -5.19 19.15
C VAL A 144 -1.62 -6.06 19.11
N GLU A 145 -2.06 -6.55 20.27
CA GLU A 145 -3.44 -7.08 20.45
C GLU A 145 -4.43 -5.91 20.50
N VAL A 146 -5.50 -5.98 19.72
CA VAL A 146 -6.60 -5.01 19.71
C VAL A 146 -7.84 -5.61 20.37
N ASN A 147 -8.03 -5.26 21.64
CA ASN A 147 -9.09 -5.76 22.51
C ASN A 147 -9.74 -4.63 23.31
N GLY A 148 -10.07 -3.53 22.62
CA GLY A 148 -10.64 -2.32 23.23
C GLY A 148 -9.72 -1.76 24.33
N ARG A 149 -10.25 -1.59 25.54
CA ARG A 149 -9.47 -1.13 26.71
C ARG A 149 -8.32 -2.07 27.10
N SER A 150 -8.41 -3.36 26.79
CA SER A 150 -7.38 -4.37 27.10
C SER A 150 -6.29 -4.50 26.02
N SER A 151 -6.35 -3.70 24.95
CA SER A 151 -5.35 -3.68 23.89
C SER A 151 -3.95 -3.40 24.46
N ARG A 152 -2.93 -4.11 23.97
CA ARG A 152 -1.53 -4.03 24.46
C ARG A 152 -0.54 -4.45 23.38
N VAL A 153 0.72 -4.04 23.52
CA VAL A 153 1.85 -4.67 22.81
C VAL A 153 1.95 -6.13 23.29
N LEU A 154 2.30 -7.04 22.38
CA LEU A 154 2.59 -8.45 22.67
C LEU A 154 4.07 -8.78 22.50
N ASP A 155 4.67 -8.31 21.41
CA ASP A 155 6.02 -8.66 20.99
C ASP A 155 6.58 -7.63 20.00
N GLU A 156 7.89 -7.66 19.74
CA GLU A 156 8.59 -6.75 18.84
C GLU A 156 9.61 -7.50 17.97
N PHE A 157 9.86 -6.97 16.78
CA PHE A 157 10.90 -7.42 15.86
C PHE A 157 11.75 -6.20 15.48
N ASP A 158 13.07 -6.35 15.44
CA ASP A 158 13.98 -5.33 14.91
C ASP A 158 15.23 -5.99 14.32
N THR A 159 15.74 -5.41 13.25
CA THR A 159 17.00 -5.77 12.61
C THR A 159 17.43 -4.62 11.71
N PHE A 160 18.74 -4.37 11.66
CA PHE A 160 19.31 -3.62 10.54
C PHE A 160 19.27 -4.46 9.26
N CYS A 161 19.40 -3.78 8.13
CA CYS A 161 19.38 -4.37 6.79
C CYS A 161 20.52 -3.77 5.96
N GLN A 162 21.26 -4.60 5.22
CA GLN A 162 22.39 -4.18 4.42
C GLN A 162 21.96 -3.69 3.02
N PRO A 163 22.22 -2.41 2.65
CA PRO A 163 21.97 -1.91 1.30
C PRO A 163 23.03 -2.42 0.31
N ARG A 164 22.61 -2.73 -0.92
CA ARG A 164 23.42 -3.32 -2.00
C ARG A 164 23.72 -2.35 -3.14
N PHE A 165 22.78 -1.47 -3.49
CA PHE A 165 22.98 -0.45 -4.52
C PHE A 165 23.68 0.79 -3.96
N ASN A 166 23.36 1.15 -2.72
CA ASN A 166 23.92 2.31 -2.00
C ASN A 166 24.56 1.86 -0.68
N PRO A 167 25.60 0.99 -0.71
CA PRO A 167 26.15 0.35 0.49
C PRO A 167 26.75 1.34 1.49
N THR A 168 27.32 2.44 1.01
CA THR A 168 27.88 3.50 1.88
C THR A 168 26.80 4.51 2.24
N LEU A 169 26.44 4.59 3.52
CA LEU A 169 25.47 5.55 4.04
C LEU A 169 26.00 6.98 3.88
N SER A 170 25.16 7.90 3.41
CA SER A 170 25.52 9.31 3.41
C SER A 170 25.63 9.84 4.83
N ARG A 171 26.45 10.87 5.04
CA ARG A 171 26.50 11.61 6.31
C ARG A 171 25.10 12.13 6.72
N PHE A 172 24.23 12.46 5.76
CA PHE A 172 22.87 12.88 6.06
C PHE A 172 22.01 11.73 6.61
N SER A 173 22.11 10.53 6.03
CA SER A 173 21.41 9.33 6.54
C SER A 173 21.85 9.01 7.97
N ILE A 174 23.17 8.91 8.23
CA ILE A 174 23.71 8.63 9.57
C ILE A 174 23.29 9.72 10.58
N GLN A 175 23.30 11.00 10.20
CA GLN A 175 22.87 12.09 11.09
C GLN A 175 21.35 12.12 11.31
N LEU A 176 20.56 11.71 10.32
CA LEU A 176 19.10 11.63 10.43
C LEU A 176 18.70 10.45 11.32
N THR A 177 19.16 9.24 11.03
CA THR A 177 18.66 7.99 11.64
C THR A 177 19.47 7.51 12.84
N GLY A 178 20.71 7.98 12.99
CA GLY A 178 21.66 7.47 13.98
C GLY A 178 22.27 6.10 13.65
N ILE A 179 21.77 5.42 12.61
CA ILE A 179 22.33 4.15 12.11
C ILE A 179 23.73 4.44 11.54
N THR A 180 24.74 3.70 12.01
CA THR A 180 26.12 3.86 11.56
C THR A 180 26.42 2.96 10.35
N GLN A 181 27.56 3.19 9.71
CA GLN A 181 28.03 2.29 8.65
C GLN A 181 28.29 0.88 9.17
N LEU A 182 28.78 0.73 10.41
CA LEU A 182 29.07 -0.57 11.02
C LEU A 182 27.79 -1.41 11.22
N ASP A 183 26.70 -0.75 11.57
CA ASP A 183 25.39 -1.39 11.79
C ASP A 183 24.86 -2.05 10.50
N VAL A 184 25.04 -1.41 9.34
CA VAL A 184 24.62 -1.95 8.03
C VAL A 184 25.69 -2.83 7.36
N ASP A 185 26.97 -2.65 7.66
CA ASP A 185 28.05 -3.53 7.19
C ASP A 185 27.96 -4.92 7.84
N ALA A 186 27.49 -5.00 9.09
CA ALA A 186 27.25 -6.25 9.82
C ALA A 186 25.81 -6.81 9.66
N ALA A 187 24.92 -6.08 8.99
CA ALA A 187 23.51 -6.46 8.85
C ALA A 187 23.28 -7.62 7.87
N PRO A 188 22.23 -8.43 8.08
CA PRO A 188 21.71 -9.32 7.04
C PRO A 188 21.15 -8.53 5.84
N LEU A 189 21.10 -9.19 4.69
CA LEU A 189 20.51 -8.62 3.46
C LEU A 189 18.97 -8.70 3.49
N ILE A 190 18.27 -7.85 2.72
CA ILE A 190 16.78 -7.87 2.67
C ILE A 190 16.23 -9.23 2.21
N GLU A 191 16.98 -9.94 1.36
CA GLU A 191 16.77 -11.32 0.94
C GLU A 191 16.72 -12.33 2.12
N GLU A 192 17.40 -12.02 3.24
CA GLU A 192 17.40 -12.82 4.47
C GLU A 192 16.47 -12.25 5.55
N VAL A 193 16.31 -10.93 5.63
CA VAL A 193 15.42 -10.25 6.58
C VAL A 193 13.98 -10.67 6.35
N LEU A 194 13.51 -10.71 5.10
CA LEU A 194 12.12 -11.05 4.79
C LEU A 194 11.72 -12.47 5.25
N PRO A 195 12.48 -13.54 4.99
CA PRO A 195 12.22 -14.86 5.58
C PRO A 195 12.19 -14.87 7.12
N ARG A 196 13.12 -14.17 7.78
CA ARG A 196 13.16 -14.07 9.26
C ARG A 196 11.90 -13.37 9.80
N TYR A 197 11.49 -12.29 9.15
CA TYR A 197 10.28 -11.52 9.50
C TYR A 197 8.98 -12.30 9.25
N LEU A 198 8.90 -13.03 8.13
CA LEU A 198 7.76 -13.93 7.86
C LEU A 198 7.69 -15.07 8.90
N GLY A 199 8.83 -15.62 9.31
CA GLY A 199 8.90 -16.61 10.40
C GLY A 199 8.41 -16.07 11.75
N TRP A 200 8.73 -14.82 12.07
CA TRP A 200 8.20 -14.13 13.26
C TRP A 200 6.67 -13.98 13.18
N LEU A 201 6.13 -13.47 12.07
CA LEU A 201 4.69 -13.41 11.84
C LEU A 201 4.01 -14.79 11.89
N GLN A 202 4.68 -15.84 11.43
CA GLN A 202 4.20 -17.21 11.47
C GLN A 202 4.15 -17.74 12.92
N SER A 203 5.15 -17.45 13.76
CA SER A 203 5.13 -17.84 15.18
C SER A 203 3.97 -17.24 15.97
N HIS A 204 3.49 -16.06 15.56
CA HIS A 204 2.29 -15.41 16.11
C HIS A 204 0.98 -15.84 15.41
N GLY A 205 1.03 -16.82 14.50
CA GLY A 205 -0.14 -17.33 13.77
C GLY A 205 -0.78 -16.34 12.80
N LEU A 206 -0.03 -15.30 12.39
CA LEU A 206 -0.52 -14.22 11.52
C LEU A 206 -0.37 -14.55 10.03
N VAL A 207 0.54 -15.46 9.67
CA VAL A 207 0.71 -15.97 8.30
C VAL A 207 0.83 -17.49 8.25
N THR A 208 0.51 -18.06 7.10
CA THR A 208 0.85 -19.45 6.72
C THR A 208 2.34 -19.59 6.43
N GLU A 209 2.81 -20.84 6.31
CA GLU A 209 4.13 -21.16 5.72
C GLU A 209 4.32 -20.57 4.30
N SER A 210 3.23 -20.35 3.55
CA SER A 210 3.22 -19.68 2.24
C SER A 210 3.23 -18.15 2.31
N GLY A 211 3.23 -17.53 3.49
CA GLY A 211 3.20 -16.08 3.67
C GLY A 211 1.82 -15.42 3.42
N GLU A 212 0.75 -16.21 3.37
CA GLU A 212 -0.63 -15.73 3.24
C GLU A 212 -1.21 -15.38 4.62
N ARG A 213 -2.03 -14.32 4.71
CA ARG A 213 -2.57 -13.87 6.01
C ARG A 213 -3.54 -14.88 6.62
N VAL A 214 -3.32 -15.21 7.89
CA VAL A 214 -4.20 -15.99 8.75
C VAL A 214 -4.88 -15.06 9.77
N GLY A 215 -6.13 -15.36 10.14
CA GLY A 215 -6.86 -14.59 11.15
C GLY A 215 -7.34 -13.21 10.65
N SER A 216 -7.41 -12.24 11.57
CA SER A 216 -7.95 -10.89 11.30
C SER A 216 -6.99 -9.82 11.81
N TRP A 217 -6.09 -9.37 10.95
CA TRP A 217 -5.10 -8.35 11.27
C TRP A 217 -4.75 -7.45 10.07
N SER A 218 -3.93 -6.44 10.30
CA SER A 218 -3.36 -5.57 9.27
C SER A 218 -1.99 -5.06 9.69
N PHE A 219 -1.13 -4.76 8.70
CA PHE A 219 -0.04 -3.83 8.94
C PHE A 219 -0.59 -2.43 9.22
N VAL A 220 0.16 -1.66 9.99
CA VAL A 220 -0.05 -0.23 10.27
C VAL A 220 1.26 0.47 10.02
N THR A 221 1.22 1.61 9.34
CA THR A 221 2.36 2.47 9.07
C THR A 221 1.99 3.90 9.43
N TRP A 222 2.98 4.78 9.64
CA TRP A 222 2.67 6.20 9.77
C TRP A 222 2.24 6.83 8.43
N SER A 223 2.67 6.27 7.28
CA SER A 223 2.15 6.67 5.98
C SER A 223 2.28 5.60 4.89
N ASP A 224 1.79 5.85 3.69
CA ASP A 224 2.06 5.01 2.51
C ASP A 224 3.55 4.92 2.09
N ALA A 225 4.48 5.63 2.76
CA ALA A 225 5.90 5.64 2.41
C ALA A 225 6.58 4.28 2.57
N ASP A 226 6.29 3.54 3.64
CA ASP A 226 7.04 2.35 4.05
C ASP A 226 6.83 1.17 3.09
N ILE A 227 5.62 0.61 3.10
CA ILE A 227 5.24 -0.54 2.28
C ILE A 227 4.98 -0.10 0.82
N GLY A 228 4.27 1.03 0.67
CA GLY A 228 3.82 1.52 -0.63
C GLY A 228 4.89 2.26 -1.43
N GLY A 229 5.91 2.82 -0.77
CA GLY A 229 7.03 3.51 -1.39
C GLY A 229 8.32 2.69 -1.38
N THR A 230 8.97 2.59 -0.22
CA THR A 230 10.33 2.05 -0.08
C THR A 230 10.38 0.55 -0.36
N LEU A 231 9.61 -0.26 0.38
CA LEU A 231 9.62 -1.73 0.23
C LEU A 231 9.18 -2.18 -1.17
N SER A 232 8.09 -1.60 -1.71
CA SER A 232 7.61 -1.93 -3.06
C SER A 232 8.66 -1.59 -4.14
N THR A 233 9.31 -0.43 -4.03
CA THR A 233 10.31 0.02 -5.01
C THR A 233 11.61 -0.77 -4.91
N GLU A 234 12.11 -1.01 -3.69
CA GLU A 234 13.35 -1.76 -3.48
C GLU A 234 13.22 -3.20 -3.98
N LEU A 235 12.17 -3.91 -3.58
CA LEU A 235 11.95 -5.29 -4.01
C LEU A 235 11.76 -5.36 -5.53
N TRP A 236 11.07 -4.41 -6.14
CA TRP A 236 10.95 -4.32 -7.60
C TRP A 236 12.31 -4.12 -8.29
N GLN A 237 13.15 -3.20 -7.80
CA GLN A 237 14.51 -2.98 -8.35
C GLN A 237 15.44 -4.20 -8.13
N LYS A 238 15.26 -4.95 -7.04
CA LYS A 238 16.00 -6.20 -6.76
C LYS A 238 15.41 -7.42 -7.48
N GLY A 239 14.34 -7.26 -8.27
CA GLY A 239 13.66 -8.36 -8.97
C GLY A 239 12.91 -9.33 -8.04
N MET A 240 12.72 -8.96 -6.78
CA MET A 240 12.06 -9.74 -5.74
C MET A 240 10.54 -9.57 -5.80
N LYS A 241 9.80 -10.60 -5.42
CA LYS A 241 8.35 -10.50 -5.19
C LYS A 241 8.09 -9.98 -3.78
N ILE A 242 7.21 -8.98 -3.67
CA ILE A 242 6.67 -8.55 -2.38
C ILE A 242 5.81 -9.69 -1.78
N PRO A 243 6.01 -10.09 -0.51
CA PRO A 243 5.21 -11.16 0.09
C PRO A 243 3.73 -10.77 0.19
N GLN A 244 2.83 -11.75 0.00
CA GLN A 244 1.38 -11.51 -0.11
C GLN A 244 0.79 -10.82 1.14
N CYS A 245 1.40 -11.02 2.32
CA CYS A 245 1.01 -10.33 3.55
C CYS A 245 1.26 -8.80 3.54
N PHE A 246 1.92 -8.22 2.54
CA PHE A 246 2.10 -6.76 2.39
C PHE A 246 1.09 -6.12 1.41
N ASP A 247 0.12 -6.88 0.89
CA ASP A 247 -0.90 -6.42 -0.08
C ASP A 247 -1.68 -5.15 0.32
N ARG A 248 -1.80 -4.89 1.64
CA ARG A 248 -2.58 -3.81 2.22
C ARG A 248 -2.14 -3.43 3.64
N TRP A 249 -2.43 -2.20 4.04
CA TRP A 249 -2.10 -1.68 5.37
C TRP A 249 -3.06 -0.57 5.79
N ILE A 250 -2.87 -0.09 7.02
CA ILE A 250 -3.48 1.12 7.57
C ILE A 250 -2.41 2.20 7.58
N ASP A 251 -2.58 3.24 6.76
CA ASP A 251 -1.98 4.54 6.99
C ASP A 251 -2.65 5.13 8.24
N LEU A 252 -1.92 5.16 9.36
CA LEU A 252 -2.46 5.62 10.64
C LEU A 252 -2.68 7.12 10.66
N LYS A 253 -1.95 7.88 9.85
CA LYS A 253 -2.03 9.35 9.75
C LYS A 253 -3.35 9.82 9.16
N LEU A 254 -3.87 9.12 8.15
CA LEU A 254 -5.23 9.30 7.61
C LEU A 254 -6.32 8.96 8.65
N LEU A 255 -6.08 7.98 9.53
CA LEU A 255 -7.02 7.65 10.61
C LEU A 255 -6.93 8.62 11.79
N TYR A 256 -5.72 9.05 12.16
CA TYR A 256 -5.45 10.09 13.15
C TYR A 256 -6.23 11.36 12.80
N ALA A 257 -6.09 11.86 11.56
CA ALA A 257 -6.77 13.06 11.10
C ALA A 257 -8.30 12.95 11.22
N ARG A 258 -8.87 11.78 10.91
CA ARG A 258 -10.31 11.52 10.97
C ARG A 258 -10.83 11.34 12.40
N HIS A 259 -10.08 10.67 13.27
CA HIS A 259 -10.49 10.32 14.63
C HIS A 259 -10.33 11.50 15.59
N TYR A 260 -9.15 12.13 15.61
CA TYR A 260 -8.84 13.26 16.47
C TYR A 260 -9.35 14.60 15.92
N ARG A 261 -9.73 14.66 14.64
CA ARG A 261 -10.14 15.89 13.91
C ARG A 261 -9.05 16.97 13.89
N MET A 262 -7.79 16.55 13.87
CA MET A 262 -6.61 17.42 13.88
C MET A 262 -5.69 17.08 12.71
N GLU A 263 -5.14 18.09 12.05
CA GLU A 263 -4.16 17.90 10.98
C GLU A 263 -2.86 17.28 11.56
N PRO A 264 -2.34 16.17 10.99
CA PRO A 264 -1.12 15.52 11.45
C PRO A 264 0.16 16.21 10.92
N SER A 265 0.31 17.47 11.33
CA SER A 265 1.47 18.32 11.03
C SER A 265 2.55 18.26 12.13
N GLY A 266 3.80 18.52 11.75
CA GLY A 266 4.94 18.65 12.69
C GLY A 266 5.79 17.39 12.93
N GLY A 267 5.56 16.29 12.21
CA GLY A 267 6.25 15.00 12.44
C GLY A 267 5.44 14.05 13.30
N LEU A 268 5.99 12.86 13.60
CA LEU A 268 5.32 11.86 14.44
C LEU A 268 5.24 12.34 15.91
N ARG A 269 6.36 12.77 16.49
CA ARG A 269 6.44 13.33 17.85
C ARG A 269 5.38 14.39 18.12
N ALA A 270 5.30 15.40 17.26
CA ALA A 270 4.33 16.48 17.41
C ALA A 270 2.86 16.03 17.28
N CYS A 271 2.59 14.84 16.73
CA CYS A 271 1.26 14.23 16.71
C CYS A 271 0.99 13.37 17.96
N VAL A 272 1.98 12.64 18.47
CA VAL A 272 1.93 11.92 19.75
C VAL A 272 1.68 12.88 20.92
N GLU A 273 2.46 13.95 21.00
CA GLU A 273 2.36 14.97 22.05
C GLU A 273 1.03 15.71 22.02
N ARG A 274 0.50 15.99 20.81
CA ARG A 274 -0.76 16.74 20.61
C ARG A 274 -2.00 15.99 21.08
N ILE A 275 -1.96 14.66 21.19
CA ILE A 275 -3.04 13.85 21.77
C ILE A 275 -2.83 13.54 23.26
N GLY A 276 -1.83 14.15 23.90
CA GLY A 276 -1.55 14.02 25.33
C GLY A 276 -0.75 12.76 25.71
N LEU A 277 -0.05 12.15 24.75
CA LEU A 277 0.93 11.09 25.01
C LEU A 277 2.35 11.67 25.05
N PHE A 278 3.31 10.93 25.59
CA PHE A 278 4.72 11.29 25.54
C PHE A 278 5.40 10.56 24.38
N PHE A 279 6.28 11.24 23.62
CA PHE A 279 7.12 10.56 22.63
C PHE A 279 8.40 10.06 23.32
N GLU A 280 8.50 8.75 23.48
CA GLU A 280 9.68 8.12 24.10
C GLU A 280 10.75 7.81 23.05
N GLY A 281 12.01 8.14 23.33
CA GLY A 281 13.15 7.82 22.47
C GLY A 281 13.52 8.89 21.42
N ARG A 282 14.35 8.47 20.45
CA ARG A 282 14.90 9.30 19.37
C ARG A 282 14.05 9.14 18.10
N GLU A 283 13.52 10.24 17.57
CA GLU A 283 12.89 10.26 16.23
C GLU A 283 13.87 9.81 15.15
N HIS A 284 13.35 9.23 14.07
CA HIS A 284 14.12 8.55 13.03
C HIS A 284 14.94 7.39 13.60
N ASN A 285 14.26 6.50 14.32
CA ASN A 285 14.73 5.15 14.59
C ASN A 285 13.51 4.26 14.47
N GLY A 286 13.50 3.36 13.49
CA GLY A 286 12.26 2.72 13.06
C GLY A 286 11.54 1.96 14.18
N LEU A 287 12.25 1.35 15.12
CA LEU A 287 11.63 0.69 16.28
C LEU A 287 11.01 1.71 17.25
N VAL A 288 11.69 2.84 17.51
CA VAL A 288 11.12 3.94 18.31
C VAL A 288 9.88 4.53 17.63
N ASP A 289 9.94 4.82 16.33
CA ASP A 289 8.81 5.39 15.60
C ASP A 289 7.66 4.38 15.43
N SER A 290 7.96 3.08 15.29
CA SER A 290 6.98 1.98 15.36
C SER A 290 6.30 1.90 16.72
N ARG A 291 7.05 1.97 17.83
CA ARG A 291 6.51 2.00 19.21
C ARG A 291 5.62 3.21 19.43
N ASN A 292 6.05 4.40 19.02
CA ASN A 292 5.27 5.63 19.17
C ASN A 292 4.01 5.63 18.29
N THR A 293 4.08 5.09 17.07
CA THR A 293 2.90 4.83 16.21
C THR A 293 1.97 3.79 16.84
N ALA A 294 2.50 2.77 17.53
CA ALA A 294 1.72 1.80 18.28
C ALA A 294 1.04 2.42 19.52
N LEU A 295 1.66 3.40 20.20
CA LEU A 295 1.02 4.17 21.27
C LEU A 295 -0.20 4.96 20.75
N ILE A 296 -0.11 5.57 19.56
CA ILE A 296 -1.28 6.19 18.90
C ILE A 296 -2.37 5.13 18.65
N ALA A 297 -2.03 3.99 18.04
CA ALA A 297 -2.98 2.93 17.73
C ALA A 297 -3.65 2.34 19.00
N LEU A 298 -2.90 2.20 20.09
CA LEU A 298 -3.39 1.78 21.40
C LEU A 298 -4.32 2.80 22.04
N HIS A 299 -3.97 4.10 22.02
CA HIS A 299 -4.85 5.16 22.52
C HIS A 299 -6.17 5.20 21.73
N MET A 300 -6.10 5.04 20.41
CA MET A 300 -7.28 4.88 19.55
C MET A 300 -8.11 3.65 19.92
N ALA A 301 -7.50 2.47 20.07
CA ALA A 301 -8.21 1.22 20.38
C ALA A 301 -8.86 1.19 21.78
N ARG A 302 -8.14 1.70 22.79
CA ARG A 302 -8.60 1.79 24.19
C ARG A 302 -9.67 2.87 24.35
N GLY A 303 -9.47 3.98 23.65
CA GLY A 303 -10.27 5.20 23.72
C GLY A 303 -10.07 5.99 25.01
N SER A 304 -10.25 7.30 24.91
CA SER A 304 -10.24 8.24 26.04
C SER A 304 -11.54 9.03 26.11
N MET A 305 -11.76 9.77 27.21
CA MET A 305 -12.96 10.58 27.42
C MET A 305 -13.17 11.61 26.29
N THR A 306 -12.07 12.16 25.75
CA THR A 306 -12.08 13.22 24.73
C THR A 306 -12.41 12.71 23.33
N TYR A 307 -11.93 11.52 22.96
CA TYR A 307 -11.95 11.04 21.56
C TYR A 307 -12.79 9.76 21.34
N GLY A 308 -13.18 9.07 22.40
CA GLY A 308 -13.85 7.77 22.32
C GLY A 308 -12.93 6.66 21.79
N ALA A 309 -13.47 5.45 21.61
CA ALA A 309 -12.72 4.30 21.11
C ALA A 309 -12.91 4.13 19.59
N TYR A 310 -11.81 3.93 18.87
CA TYR A 310 -11.78 3.54 17.47
C TYR A 310 -11.88 2.01 17.32
N THR A 311 -12.44 1.53 16.21
CA THR A 311 -12.46 0.10 15.86
C THR A 311 -11.81 -0.11 14.50
N PHE A 312 -10.65 -0.77 14.49
CA PHE A 312 -9.94 -1.12 13.27
C PHE A 312 -10.62 -2.34 12.60
N CYS A 313 -11.00 -2.20 11.33
CA CYS A 313 -11.76 -3.22 10.58
C CYS A 313 -11.31 -3.43 9.14
N ARG A 314 -10.53 -2.48 8.56
CA ARG A 314 -10.10 -2.47 7.16
C ARG A 314 -8.78 -1.72 7.04
N GLY A 315 -7.96 -2.10 6.06
CA GLY A 315 -6.86 -1.24 5.61
C GLY A 315 -7.41 0.03 4.94
N THR A 316 -6.60 1.08 4.91
CA THR A 316 -6.84 2.32 4.14
C THR A 316 -6.20 2.27 2.77
N SER A 317 -5.12 1.49 2.66
CA SER A 317 -4.13 1.53 1.58
C SER A 317 -3.75 0.12 1.16
N GLY A 318 -3.15 -0.02 -0.03
CA GLY A 318 -2.71 -1.30 -0.57
C GLY A 318 -2.19 -1.20 -2.00
N LEU A 319 -1.67 -2.33 -2.50
CA LEU A 319 -1.04 -2.43 -3.81
C LEU A 319 -2.02 -2.89 -4.90
N ASP A 320 -1.81 -2.40 -6.12
CA ASP A 320 -2.46 -2.92 -7.31
C ASP A 320 -1.83 -4.24 -7.78
N LYS A 321 -2.42 -4.83 -8.82
CA LYS A 321 -1.96 -6.07 -9.49
C LYS A 321 -0.51 -6.01 -10.01
N ASN A 322 0.09 -4.82 -10.10
CA ASN A 322 1.42 -4.57 -10.64
C ASN A 322 2.44 -4.25 -9.52
N GLY A 323 2.00 -4.15 -8.26
CA GLY A 323 2.85 -3.84 -7.10
C GLY A 323 2.91 -2.35 -6.70
N PHE A 324 2.09 -1.46 -7.26
CA PHE A 324 2.08 -0.03 -6.92
C PHE A 324 0.90 0.35 -6.03
N THR A 325 1.09 1.26 -5.08
CA THR A 325 0.00 1.76 -4.23
C THR A 325 -1.16 2.31 -5.05
N TYR A 326 -2.38 1.92 -4.71
CA TYR A 326 -3.59 2.35 -5.42
C TYR A 326 -3.69 3.88 -5.56
N GLY A 327 -3.95 4.36 -6.77
CA GLY A 327 -4.09 5.79 -7.06
C GLY A 327 -2.78 6.58 -7.13
N SER A 328 -1.62 5.94 -6.91
CA SER A 328 -0.30 6.55 -7.08
C SER A 328 -0.04 7.03 -8.52
N ARG A 329 0.98 7.89 -8.69
CA ARG A 329 1.41 8.35 -10.02
C ARG A 329 2.02 7.22 -10.87
N ALA A 330 2.56 6.17 -10.24
CA ALA A 330 3.12 5.02 -10.94
C ALA A 330 2.03 4.12 -11.53
N ALA A 331 1.03 3.73 -10.72
CA ALA A 331 -0.13 2.96 -11.17
C ALA A 331 -0.84 3.63 -12.37
N LYS A 332 -1.11 4.95 -12.26
CA LYS A 332 -1.75 5.73 -13.33
C LYS A 332 -0.97 5.71 -14.65
N ARG A 333 0.36 5.83 -14.61
CA ARG A 333 1.21 5.76 -15.82
C ARG A 333 1.16 4.41 -16.51
N LEU A 334 0.95 3.32 -15.78
CA LEU A 334 0.78 1.98 -16.37
C LEU A 334 -0.60 1.81 -17.01
N ASP A 335 -1.67 2.26 -16.34
CA ASP A 335 -3.01 2.26 -16.93
C ASP A 335 -3.10 3.17 -18.18
N GLU A 336 -2.37 4.29 -18.19
CA GLU A 336 -2.19 5.18 -19.36
C GLU A 336 -1.33 4.56 -20.49
N ALA A 337 -0.43 3.63 -20.16
CA ALA A 337 0.45 2.95 -21.12
C ALA A 337 -0.18 1.71 -21.77
N VAL A 338 -1.28 1.16 -21.21
CA VAL A 338 -2.06 0.10 -21.86
C VAL A 338 -2.83 0.72 -23.05
N PRO A 339 -2.62 0.25 -24.30
CA PRO A 339 -3.35 0.80 -25.44
C PRO A 339 -4.85 0.54 -25.28
N VAL A 340 -5.64 1.60 -25.11
CA VAL A 340 -7.10 1.51 -25.16
C VAL A 340 -7.48 0.96 -26.54
N PRO A 341 -8.09 -0.24 -26.65
CA PRO A 341 -8.39 -0.82 -27.94
C PRO A 341 -9.36 0.10 -28.69
N GLU A 342 -8.99 0.51 -29.92
CA GLU A 342 -9.79 1.45 -30.69
C GLU A 342 -11.24 0.99 -30.78
N ARG A 343 -12.15 1.79 -30.20
CA ARG A 343 -13.58 1.64 -30.45
C ARG A 343 -13.84 1.97 -31.91
N LYS A 344 -13.74 0.95 -32.78
CA LYS A 344 -14.06 1.03 -34.21
C LYS A 344 -15.37 1.80 -34.37
N LYS A 345 -15.28 3.02 -34.91
CA LYS A 345 -16.45 3.87 -35.13
C LYS A 345 -17.43 3.09 -36.01
N PRO A 346 -18.71 2.97 -35.63
CA PRO A 346 -19.67 2.21 -36.43
C PRO A 346 -19.72 2.79 -37.85
N ALA A 347 -19.77 1.91 -38.85
CA ALA A 347 -19.67 2.28 -40.25
C ALA A 347 -20.73 3.33 -40.64
N HIS A 348 -20.44 4.15 -41.65
CA HIS A 348 -21.24 5.32 -42.03
C HIS A 348 -22.73 5.00 -42.29
N SER A 349 -23.04 3.77 -42.72
CA SER A 349 -24.40 3.22 -42.88
C SER A 349 -25.25 3.29 -41.61
N ALA A 350 -24.67 3.04 -40.43
CA ALA A 350 -25.39 3.09 -39.15
C ALA A 350 -25.84 4.52 -38.79
N ARG A 351 -25.10 5.54 -39.24
CA ARG A 351 -25.40 6.95 -38.97
C ARG A 351 -26.62 7.44 -39.77
N LEU A 352 -26.73 7.00 -41.03
CA LEU A 352 -27.86 7.30 -41.91
C LEU A 352 -29.16 6.64 -41.42
N LEU A 353 -29.09 5.37 -40.99
CA LEU A 353 -30.23 4.67 -40.38
C LEU A 353 -30.78 5.41 -39.14
N ALA A 354 -29.90 5.90 -38.27
CA ALA A 354 -30.29 6.68 -37.09
C ALA A 354 -30.90 8.06 -37.43
N GLN A 355 -30.54 8.66 -38.57
CA GLN A 355 -31.12 9.92 -39.04
C GLN A 355 -32.52 9.71 -39.64
N ASN A 356 -32.71 8.70 -40.47
CA ASN A 356 -34.01 8.40 -41.10
C ASN A 356 -35.09 8.05 -40.04
N VAL A 357 -34.75 7.28 -39.01
CA VAL A 357 -35.68 6.95 -37.91
C VAL A 357 -36.11 8.20 -37.14
N ARG A 358 -35.20 9.18 -36.93
CA ARG A 358 -35.56 10.46 -36.28
C ARG A 358 -36.47 11.33 -37.13
N GLY A 359 -36.25 11.37 -38.44
CA GLY A 359 -37.12 12.10 -39.38
C GLY A 359 -38.56 11.56 -39.40
N LEU A 360 -38.72 10.24 -39.49
CA LEU A 360 -40.03 9.58 -39.45
C LEU A 360 -40.78 9.83 -38.13
N TRP A 361 -40.07 9.86 -37.00
CA TRP A 361 -40.67 10.15 -35.70
C TRP A 361 -41.15 11.60 -35.60
N ALA A 362 -40.35 12.58 -36.03
CA ALA A 362 -40.70 13.99 -36.03
C ALA A 362 -41.95 14.29 -36.89
N ALA A 363 -42.01 13.76 -38.11
CA ALA A 363 -43.18 13.88 -38.98
C ALA A 363 -44.45 13.28 -38.36
N SER A 364 -44.32 12.17 -37.64
CA SER A 364 -45.44 11.54 -36.94
C SER A 364 -45.97 12.41 -35.78
N VAL A 365 -45.07 13.06 -35.03
CA VAL A 365 -45.43 13.97 -33.93
C VAL A 365 -46.15 15.22 -34.46
N GLN A 366 -45.66 15.87 -35.52
CA GLN A 366 -46.34 17.04 -36.09
C GLN A 366 -47.74 16.69 -36.61
N LYS A 367 -47.91 15.54 -37.27
CA LYS A 367 -49.23 15.11 -37.76
C LYS A 367 -50.22 14.82 -36.61
N ALA A 368 -49.73 14.29 -35.49
CA ALA A 368 -50.54 14.10 -34.29
C ALA A 368 -50.90 15.41 -33.55
N GLN A 369 -50.10 16.47 -33.72
CA GLN A 369 -50.39 17.78 -33.15
C GLN A 369 -51.41 18.59 -33.98
N SER A 370 -51.33 18.51 -35.32
CA SER A 370 -52.29 19.16 -36.23
C SER A 370 -53.73 18.66 -36.00
N ILE A 371 -53.94 17.35 -35.86
CA ILE A 371 -55.26 16.74 -35.65
C ILE A 371 -55.92 17.17 -34.31
N ARG A 372 -55.18 17.85 -33.42
CA ARG A 372 -55.63 18.29 -32.10
C ARG A 372 -55.95 19.79 -32.00
N LEU A 373 -56.11 20.47 -33.14
CA LEU A 373 -56.49 21.88 -33.22
C LEU A 373 -57.75 22.13 -34.07
N ASP A 374 -58.23 21.11 -34.79
CA ASP A 374 -59.47 21.13 -35.59
C ASP A 374 -60.60 20.27 -34.96
N LEU A 375 -60.53 20.04 -33.63
CA LEU A 375 -61.50 19.33 -32.77
C LEU A 375 -61.58 19.99 -31.38
#